data_AF-A0A3M2D7A6-F1
#
_entry.id   AF-A0A3M2D7A6-F1
#
_cell.length_a   1.000
_cell.length_b   1.000
_cell.length_c   1.000
_cell.angle_alpha   90.00
_cell.angle_beta   90.00
_cell.angle_gamma   90.00
#
_symmetry.space_group_name_H-M   'P 1'
#
loop_
_entity.id
_entity.type
_entity.pdbx_description
1 polymer ?
#
loop_
_entity_poly.entity_id
_entity_poly.type
_entity_poly.pdbx_seq_one_letter_code
_entity_poly.pdbx_strand_id
1 'polypeptide(L)'
;MEIRSNQKCPLPEIGAYVDGELSKQEETALEKHIAECPICFQELNDQKKILCVLDFAFKKNTEDLPDLTKPIIIRAESNVKGLKDKNLFYKVVLFLLFTSVCLHYLNDSILNFALILTSFFRIAYELLDGLMIGLSVILRAFFLRFPVLISLLSVFCLAFVLLLAFLKKSLNLNR
;
A
#
# COMPACT_ATOMS: atom_id res chain seq x y z
N MET A 1 1.91 -49.37 16.24
CA MET A 1 0.94 -48.35 16.62
C MET A 1 0.44 -47.73 15.33
N GLU A 2 -0.70 -48.20 14.82
CA GLU A 2 -1.23 -47.82 13.51
C GLU A 2 -1.75 -46.38 13.53
N ILE A 3 -1.11 -45.49 12.78
CA ILE A 3 -1.59 -44.14 12.55
C ILE A 3 -2.68 -44.23 11.48
N ARG A 4 -3.95 -44.09 11.88
CA ARG A 4 -5.09 -44.03 10.94
C ARG A 4 -4.96 -42.77 10.07
N SER A 5 -4.34 -42.91 8.90
CA SER A 5 -3.98 -41.86 7.96
C SER A 5 -5.14 -41.39 7.06
N ASN A 6 -6.34 -41.15 7.62
CA ASN A 6 -7.48 -40.71 6.79
C ASN A 6 -8.25 -39.50 7.34
N GLN A 7 -7.66 -38.72 8.25
CA GLN A 7 -8.12 -37.37 8.51
C GLN A 7 -7.09 -36.39 7.94
N LYS A 8 -7.48 -35.64 6.91
CA LYS A 8 -6.70 -34.52 6.39
C LYS A 8 -6.39 -33.59 7.56
N CYS A 9 -5.11 -33.43 7.89
CA CYS A 9 -4.67 -32.49 8.90
C CYS A 9 -5.00 -31.06 8.45
N PRO A 10 -5.76 -30.28 9.22
CA PRO A 10 -6.11 -28.91 8.86
C PRO A 10 -4.96 -27.95 9.19
N LEU A 11 -3.80 -28.12 8.53
CA LEU A 11 -2.60 -27.30 8.77
C LEU A 11 -2.86 -25.77 8.67
N PRO A 12 -3.68 -25.25 7.72
CA PRO A 12 -3.99 -23.82 7.66
C PRO A 12 -4.76 -23.31 8.88
N GLU A 13 -5.60 -24.14 9.50
CA GLU A 13 -6.43 -23.77 10.64
C GLU A 13 -5.60 -23.64 11.92
N ILE A 14 -4.44 -24.31 12.01
CA ILE A 14 -3.52 -24.19 13.16
C ILE A 14 -2.94 -22.77 13.25
N GLY A 15 -2.56 -22.18 12.11
CA GLY A 15 -2.10 -20.78 12.08
C GLY A 15 -3.21 -19.82 12.50
N ALA A 16 -4.41 -19.98 11.92
CA ALA A 16 -5.57 -19.16 12.28
C ALA A 16 -5.97 -19.31 13.77
N TYR A 17 -5.78 -20.50 14.37
CA TYR A 17 -5.97 -20.72 15.80
C TYR A 17 -4.95 -19.98 16.65
N VAL A 18 -3.67 -19.98 16.25
CA VAL A 18 -2.61 -19.25 16.93
C VAL A 18 -2.83 -17.73 16.87
N ASP A 19 -3.32 -17.24 15.73
CA ASP A 19 -3.62 -15.81 15.52
C ASP A 19 -4.97 -15.38 16.13
N GLY A 20 -5.81 -16.32 16.58
CA GLY A 20 -7.13 -16.06 17.16
C GLY A 20 -8.20 -15.67 16.13
N GLU A 21 -8.03 -16.07 14.87
CA GLU A 21 -8.94 -15.76 13.76
C GLU A 21 -10.07 -16.78 13.58
N LEU A 22 -10.04 -17.90 14.30
CA LEU A 22 -11.07 -18.93 14.24
C LEU A 22 -12.33 -18.54 15.04
N SER A 23 -13.48 -19.00 14.56
CA SER A 23 -14.71 -18.95 15.36
C SER A 23 -14.67 -20.00 16.48
N LYS A 24 -15.43 -19.78 17.56
CA LYS A 24 -15.51 -20.73 18.70
C LYS A 24 -15.83 -22.18 18.30
N GLN A 25 -16.63 -22.36 17.25
CA GLN A 25 -16.99 -23.69 16.76
C GLN A 25 -15.80 -24.38 16.08
N GLU A 26 -15.03 -23.63 15.30
CA GLU A 26 -13.82 -24.11 14.62
C GLU A 26 -12.68 -24.37 15.62
N GLU A 27 -12.50 -23.50 16.60
CA GLU A 27 -11.55 -23.72 17.71
C GLU A 27 -11.81 -25.04 18.41
N THR A 28 -13.07 -25.29 18.81
CA THR A 28 -13.44 -26.53 19.52
C THR A 28 -13.20 -27.78 18.66
N ALA A 29 -13.49 -27.70 17.36
CA ALA A 29 -13.28 -28.79 16.42
C ALA A 29 -11.78 -29.09 16.22
N LEU A 30 -10.98 -28.03 16.08
CA LEU A 30 -9.53 -28.14 15.92
C LEU A 30 -8.86 -28.65 17.19
N GLU A 31 -9.24 -28.18 18.38
CA GLU A 31 -8.71 -28.65 19.67
C GLU A 31 -8.94 -30.14 19.85
N LYS A 32 -10.13 -30.64 19.49
CA LYS A 32 -10.44 -32.06 19.50
C LYS A 32 -9.53 -32.84 18.54
N HIS A 33 -9.30 -32.33 17.33
CA HIS A 33 -8.40 -32.97 16.38
C HIS A 33 -6.95 -32.98 16.88
N ILE A 34 -6.46 -31.86 17.44
CA ILE A 34 -5.10 -31.74 17.98
C ILE A 34 -4.88 -32.72 19.14
N ALA A 35 -5.88 -32.96 19.98
CA ALA A 35 -5.80 -33.92 21.07
C ALA A 35 -5.58 -35.37 20.58
N GLU A 36 -6.06 -35.69 19.38
CA GLU A 36 -5.98 -37.04 18.79
C GLU A 36 -4.89 -37.16 17.71
N CYS A 37 -4.34 -36.04 17.21
CA CYS A 37 -3.41 -35.98 16.09
C CYS A 37 -2.03 -35.46 16.52
N PRO A 38 -1.02 -36.34 16.67
CA PRO A 38 0.32 -35.92 17.11
C PRO A 38 1.01 -34.98 16.12
N ILE A 39 0.68 -35.07 14.82
CA ILE A 39 1.23 -34.19 13.78
C ILE A 39 0.76 -32.75 13.99
N CYS A 40 -0.54 -32.54 14.18
CA CYS A 40 -1.10 -31.21 14.42
C CYS A 40 -0.69 -30.64 15.78
N PHE A 41 -0.53 -31.50 16.79
CA PHE A 41 0.03 -31.09 18.07
C PHE A 41 1.48 -30.61 17.96
N GLN A 42 2.30 -31.30 17.18
CA GLN A 42 3.68 -30.88 16.94
C GLN A 42 3.74 -29.54 16.18
N GLU A 43 2.95 -29.40 15.12
CA GLU A 43 2.86 -28.14 14.36
C GLU A 43 2.44 -26.96 15.24
N LEU A 44 1.40 -27.13 16.07
CA LEU A 44 0.98 -26.10 17.04
C LEU A 44 2.12 -25.67 17.97
N ASN A 45 2.90 -26.63 18.47
CA ASN A 45 4.01 -26.34 19.35
C ASN A 45 5.16 -25.62 18.64
N ASP A 46 5.43 -25.98 17.38
CA ASP A 46 6.49 -25.35 16.60
C ASP A 46 6.13 -23.90 16.27
N GLN A 47 4.86 -23.61 15.94
CA GLN A 47 4.37 -22.23 15.80
C GLN A 47 4.45 -21.43 17.10
N LYS A 48 4.09 -22.03 18.25
CA LYS A 48 4.23 -21.38 19.58
C LYS A 48 5.68 -21.08 19.94
N LYS A 49 6.64 -21.95 19.58
CA LYS A 49 8.07 -21.69 19.80
C LYS A 49 8.55 -20.47 19.02
N ILE A 50 8.11 -20.33 17.76
CA ILE A 50 8.44 -19.17 16.93
C ILE A 50 7.95 -17.88 17.60
N LEU A 51 6.69 -17.87 18.07
CA LEU A 51 6.14 -16.71 18.80
C LEU A 51 6.94 -16.40 20.06
N CYS A 52 7.31 -17.42 20.85
CA CYS A 52 8.13 -17.21 22.05
C CYS A 52 9.52 -16.62 21.72
N VAL A 53 10.15 -17.06 20.63
CA VAL A 53 11.43 -16.50 20.16
C VAL A 53 11.27 -15.06 19.70
N LEU A 54 10.18 -14.75 18.98
CA LEU A 54 9.86 -13.39 18.54
C LEU A 54 9.64 -12.48 19.76
N ASP A 55 8.82 -12.90 20.72
CA ASP A 55 8.56 -12.16 21.96
C ASP A 55 9.85 -11.89 22.73
N PHE A 56 10.74 -12.90 22.84
CA PHE A 56 12.04 -12.73 23.47
C PHE A 56 12.93 -11.74 22.71
N ALA A 57 12.96 -11.83 21.38
CA ALA A 57 13.74 -10.92 20.53
C ALA A 57 13.24 -9.47 20.65
N PHE A 58 11.93 -9.25 20.70
CA PHE A 58 11.36 -7.93 20.92
C PHE A 58 11.64 -7.42 22.33
N LYS A 59 11.44 -8.25 23.36
CA LYS A 59 11.67 -7.86 24.76
C LYS A 59 13.13 -7.52 25.07
N LYS A 60 14.07 -8.25 24.46
CA LYS A 60 15.52 -7.96 24.59
C LYS A 60 15.92 -6.62 23.97
N ASN A 61 15.19 -6.15 22.97
CA ASN A 61 15.45 -4.87 22.32
C ASN A 61 14.71 -3.69 22.96
N THR A 62 13.78 -3.93 23.90
CA THR A 62 12.96 -2.85 24.51
C THR A 62 13.60 -2.14 25.70
N GLU A 63 14.74 -2.57 26.22
CA GLU A 63 15.38 -1.92 27.39
C GLU A 63 15.96 -0.52 27.08
N ASP A 64 16.16 -0.16 25.81
CA ASP A 64 16.63 1.18 25.37
C ASP A 64 15.75 1.83 24.29
N LEU A 65 14.54 1.32 24.04
CA LEU A 65 13.68 1.92 23.02
C LEU A 65 12.98 3.17 23.60
N PRO A 66 13.20 4.38 23.05
CA PRO A 66 12.31 5.51 23.34
C PRO A 66 10.87 5.08 23.00
N ASP A 67 9.88 5.70 23.63
CA ASP A 67 8.43 5.41 23.48
C ASP A 67 7.96 5.63 22.02
N LEU A 68 8.36 4.72 21.12
CA LEU A 68 8.00 4.63 19.71
C LEU A 68 6.56 4.12 19.58
N THR A 69 6.00 3.58 20.67
CA THR A 69 4.62 3.14 20.76
C THR A 69 3.67 4.30 20.49
N LYS A 70 3.94 5.50 21.01
CA LYS A 70 3.11 6.69 20.73
C LYS A 70 3.04 7.08 19.26
N PRO A 71 4.16 7.32 18.54
CA PRO A 71 4.11 7.66 17.13
C PRO A 71 3.61 6.51 16.25
N ILE A 72 3.86 5.24 16.62
CA ILE A 72 3.37 4.07 15.88
C ILE A 72 1.85 3.90 16.08
N ILE A 73 1.31 4.08 17.29
CA ILE A 73 -0.13 4.06 17.55
C ILE A 73 -0.82 5.18 16.77
N ILE A 74 -0.26 6.40 16.78
CA ILE A 74 -0.82 7.54 16.04
C ILE A 74 -0.82 7.27 14.53
N ARG A 75 0.25 6.65 14.01
CA ARG A 75 0.38 6.35 12.57
C ARG A 75 -0.49 5.16 12.16
N ALA A 76 -0.60 4.13 12.99
CA ALA A 76 -1.51 3.01 12.78
C ALA A 76 -2.97 3.48 12.79
N GLU A 77 -3.41 4.25 13.78
CA GLU A 77 -4.78 4.77 13.88
C GLU A 77 -5.16 5.66 12.66
N SER A 78 -4.20 6.42 12.12
CA SER A 78 -4.39 7.20 10.90
C SER A 78 -4.45 6.37 9.61
N ASN A 79 -3.89 5.15 9.59
CA ASN A 79 -3.75 4.33 8.39
C ASN A 79 -4.77 3.17 8.30
N VAL A 80 -5.43 2.77 9.40
CA VAL A 80 -6.52 1.77 9.36
C VAL A 80 -7.88 2.32 8.91
N LYS A 81 -8.05 3.65 8.78
CA LYS A 81 -9.27 4.22 8.18
C LYS A 81 -9.38 4.00 6.67
N GLY A 82 -8.32 3.51 6.00
CA GLY A 82 -8.32 3.21 4.57
C GLY A 82 -8.77 1.80 4.18
N LEU A 83 -8.85 0.85 5.12
CA LEU A 83 -9.18 -0.57 4.82
C LEU A 83 -10.66 -0.91 4.92
N LYS A 84 -11.51 0.07 5.26
CA LYS A 84 -12.98 -0.04 5.17
C LYS A 84 -13.53 0.79 4.02
N ASP A 85 -12.76 1.00 2.96
CA ASP A 85 -13.30 1.55 1.74
C ASP A 85 -14.10 0.44 1.04
N LYS A 86 -15.40 0.37 1.38
CA LYS A 86 -16.42 -0.28 0.53
C LYS A 86 -16.32 0.21 -0.92
N ASN A 87 -15.62 1.32 -1.10
CA ASN A 87 -15.23 1.90 -2.35
C ASN A 87 -14.20 1.08 -3.20
N LEU A 88 -13.45 0.12 -2.66
CA LEU A 88 -12.55 -0.70 -3.49
C LEU A 88 -13.28 -1.88 -4.11
N PHE A 89 -14.22 -2.49 -3.37
CA PHE A 89 -14.97 -3.65 -3.86
C PHE A 89 -15.90 -3.26 -5.02
N TYR A 90 -16.62 -2.14 -4.95
CA TYR A 90 -17.41 -1.69 -6.10
C TYR A 90 -16.53 -1.31 -7.30
N LYS A 91 -15.31 -0.78 -7.09
CA LYS A 91 -14.38 -0.46 -8.20
C LYS A 91 -13.92 -1.72 -8.92
N VAL A 92 -13.59 -2.78 -8.18
CA VAL A 92 -13.17 -4.06 -8.78
C VAL A 92 -14.34 -4.76 -9.49
N VAL A 93 -15.53 -4.76 -8.88
CA VAL A 93 -16.74 -5.34 -9.50
C VAL A 93 -17.18 -4.54 -10.72
N LEU A 94 -17.10 -3.21 -10.68
CA LEU A 94 -17.38 -2.34 -11.81
C LEU A 94 -16.37 -2.55 -12.94
N PHE A 95 -15.08 -2.73 -12.62
CA PHE A 95 -14.05 -3.05 -13.60
C PHE A 95 -14.30 -4.40 -14.27
N LEU A 96 -14.65 -5.44 -13.50
CA LEU A 96 -14.98 -6.76 -14.05
C LEU A 96 -16.22 -6.71 -14.96
N LEU A 97 -17.29 -6.03 -14.53
CA LEU A 97 -18.48 -5.81 -15.37
C LEU A 97 -18.17 -5.00 -16.63
N PHE A 98 -17.32 -3.98 -16.51
CA PHE A 98 -16.89 -3.18 -17.66
C PHE A 98 -16.11 -4.03 -18.66
N THR A 99 -15.16 -4.86 -18.19
CA THR A 99 -14.40 -5.76 -19.07
C THR A 99 -15.29 -6.80 -19.75
N SER A 100 -16.31 -7.35 -19.06
CA SER A 100 -17.22 -8.32 -19.68
C SER A 100 -18.13 -7.68 -20.73
N VAL A 101 -18.60 -6.45 -20.49
CA VAL A 101 -19.41 -5.69 -21.45
C VAL A 101 -18.57 -5.26 -22.66
N CYS A 102 -17.32 -4.83 -22.45
CA CYS A 102 -16.37 -4.53 -23.52
C CYS A 102 -16.06 -5.77 -24.39
N LEU A 103 -15.93 -6.94 -23.76
CA LEU A 103 -15.70 -8.21 -24.47
C LEU A 103 -16.89 -8.60 -25.36
N HIS A 104 -18.11 -8.28 -24.92
CA HIS A 104 -19.34 -8.54 -25.68
C HIS A 104 -19.53 -7.55 -26.85
N TYR A 105 -19.08 -6.30 -26.69
CA TYR A 105 -19.26 -5.23 -27.68
C TYR A 105 -18.20 -5.17 -28.79
N LEU A 106 -17.13 -5.96 -28.69
CA LEU A 106 -16.04 -6.05 -29.68
C LEU A 106 -16.47 -6.65 -31.03
N ASN A 107 -17.76 -6.92 -31.23
CA ASN A 107 -18.29 -7.51 -32.45
C ASN A 107 -18.72 -6.48 -33.53
N ASP A 108 -18.77 -5.17 -33.27
CA ASP A 108 -19.16 -4.18 -34.29
C ASP A 108 -18.53 -2.77 -34.15
N SER A 109 -17.81 -2.33 -35.19
CA SER A 109 -17.51 -0.98 -35.71
C SER A 109 -17.28 0.29 -34.84
N ILE A 110 -16.29 1.09 -35.29
CA ILE A 110 -15.90 2.52 -35.16
C ILE A 110 -16.45 3.38 -34.00
N LEU A 111 -17.74 3.33 -33.65
CA LEU A 111 -18.31 4.10 -32.54
C LEU A 111 -17.76 3.64 -31.18
N ASN A 112 -17.35 2.37 -31.11
CA ASN A 112 -16.66 1.78 -29.98
C ASN A 112 -15.23 2.34 -29.78
N PHE A 113 -14.55 2.76 -30.84
CA PHE A 113 -13.23 3.37 -30.73
C PHE A 113 -13.30 4.71 -29.98
N ALA A 114 -14.31 5.54 -30.27
CA ALA A 114 -14.51 6.80 -29.58
C ALA A 114 -14.83 6.61 -28.08
N LEU A 115 -15.64 5.61 -27.73
CA LEU A 115 -15.98 5.30 -26.33
C LEU A 115 -14.80 4.71 -25.54
N ILE A 116 -13.96 3.89 -26.19
CA ILE A 116 -12.71 3.40 -25.60
C ILE A 116 -11.76 4.56 -25.38
N LEU A 117 -11.64 5.47 -26.35
CA LEU A 117 -10.77 6.63 -26.27
C LEU A 117 -11.19 7.59 -25.15
N THR A 118 -12.49 7.88 -25.01
CA THR A 118 -12.99 8.73 -23.90
C THR A 118 -12.79 8.08 -22.54
N SER A 119 -12.98 6.76 -22.44
CA SER A 119 -12.73 6.01 -21.20
C SER A 119 -11.25 6.02 -20.83
N PHE A 120 -10.36 5.87 -21.82
CA PHE A 120 -8.91 5.95 -21.64
C PHE A 120 -8.50 7.36 -21.18
N PHE A 121 -9.00 8.41 -21.83
CA PHE A 121 -8.73 9.79 -21.42
C PHE A 121 -9.26 10.10 -20.02
N ARG A 122 -10.42 9.57 -19.63
CA ARG A 122 -10.95 9.75 -18.27
C ARG A 122 -10.04 9.13 -17.22
N ILE A 123 -9.60 7.88 -17.45
CA ILE A 123 -8.68 7.19 -16.53
C ILE A 123 -7.32 7.91 -16.49
N ALA A 124 -6.81 8.34 -17.64
CA ALA A 124 -5.56 9.09 -17.72
C ALA A 124 -5.66 10.43 -16.96
N TYR A 125 -6.79 11.12 -17.07
CA TYR A 125 -7.04 12.36 -16.35
C TYR A 125 -7.11 12.15 -14.84
N GLU A 126 -7.84 11.14 -14.36
CA GLU A 126 -7.89 10.79 -12.93
C GLU A 126 -6.51 10.42 -12.38
N LEU A 127 -5.68 9.72 -13.17
CA LEU A 127 -4.30 9.39 -12.79
C LEU A 127 -3.41 10.63 -12.72
N LEU A 128 -3.53 11.53 -13.70
CA LEU A 128 -2.81 12.81 -13.74
C LEU A 128 -3.19 13.70 -12.55
N ASP A 129 -4.47 13.80 -12.23
CA ASP A 129 -4.95 14.60 -11.10
C ASP A 129 -4.38 14.08 -9.77
N GLY A 130 -4.42 12.76 -9.57
CA GLY A 130 -3.79 12.12 -8.41
C GLY A 130 -2.28 12.38 -8.32
N LEU A 131 -1.57 12.32 -9.45
CA LEU A 131 -0.13 12.60 -9.51
C LEU A 131 0.16 14.07 -9.20
N MET A 132 -0.65 15.00 -9.70
CA MET A 132 -0.51 16.44 -9.44
C MET A 132 -0.75 16.79 -7.98
N ILE A 133 -1.74 16.17 -7.33
CA ILE A 133 -1.97 16.33 -5.89
C ILE A 133 -0.76 15.81 -5.10
N GLY A 134 -0.24 14.63 -5.45
CA GLY A 134 0.96 14.06 -4.81
C GLY A 134 2.19 14.95 -4.98
N LEU A 135 2.43 15.43 -6.21
CA LEU A 135 3.55 16.32 -6.53
C LEU A 135 3.42 17.67 -5.81
N SER A 136 2.21 18.20 -5.68
CA SER A 136 1.92 19.42 -4.91
C SER A 136 2.29 19.27 -3.43
N VAL A 137 1.97 18.13 -2.81
CA VAL A 137 2.34 17.85 -1.41
C VAL A 137 3.86 17.74 -1.25
N ILE A 138 4.55 17.06 -2.17
CA ILE A 138 6.00 16.92 -2.14
C ILE A 138 6.68 18.28 -2.32
N LEU A 139 6.24 19.06 -3.30
CA LEU A 139 6.73 20.42 -3.51
C LEU A 139 6.52 21.27 -2.27
N ARG A 140 5.31 21.27 -1.70
CA ARG A 140 5.01 22.03 -0.47
C ARG A 140 5.94 21.64 0.68
N ALA A 141 6.19 20.35 0.89
CA ALA A 141 7.11 19.87 1.93
C ALA A 141 8.55 20.32 1.65
N PHE A 142 8.98 20.29 0.38
CA PHE A 142 10.29 20.76 -0.04
C PHE A 142 10.46 22.28 0.15
N PHE A 143 9.46 23.08 -0.23
CA PHE A 143 9.45 24.53 -0.06
C PHE A 143 9.47 24.93 1.42
N LEU A 144 8.75 24.21 2.28
CA LEU A 144 8.77 24.47 3.73
C LEU A 144 10.10 24.10 4.38
N ARG A 145 10.81 23.08 3.86
CA ARG A 145 12.06 22.61 4.44
C ARG A 145 13.28 23.44 4.01
N PHE A 146 13.25 24.04 2.82
CA PHE A 146 14.40 24.76 2.26
C PHE A 146 14.09 26.18 1.74
N PRO A 147 13.42 27.06 2.51
CA PRO A 147 13.04 28.40 2.03
C PRO A 147 14.25 29.24 1.61
N VAL A 148 15.40 29.05 2.27
CA VAL A 148 16.66 29.74 1.97
C VAL A 148 17.23 29.35 0.60
N LEU A 149 17.17 28.06 0.24
CA LEU A 149 17.68 27.56 -1.04
C LEU A 149 16.86 28.12 -2.22
N ILE A 150 15.54 28.20 -2.06
CA ILE A 150 14.64 28.74 -3.08
C ILE A 150 14.86 30.25 -3.26
N SER A 151 15.07 30.99 -2.18
CA SER A 151 15.40 32.42 -2.27
C SER A 151 16.76 32.67 -2.94
N LEU A 152 17.75 31.79 -2.72
CA LEU A 152 19.04 31.91 -3.41
C LEU A 152 18.92 31.61 -4.90
N LEU A 153 18.13 30.59 -5.26
CA LEU A 153 17.93 30.17 -6.64
C LEU A 153 17.16 31.23 -7.45
N SER A 154 16.17 31.89 -6.85
CA SER A 154 15.44 33.00 -7.50
C SER A 154 16.32 34.23 -7.74
N VAL A 155 17.18 34.58 -6.78
CA VAL A 155 18.18 35.64 -6.94
C VAL A 155 19.17 35.30 -8.06
N PHE A 156 19.64 34.04 -8.11
CA PHE A 156 20.56 33.58 -9.15
C PHE A 156 19.93 33.63 -10.55
N CYS A 157 18.67 33.21 -10.69
CA CYS A 157 17.91 33.31 -11.93
C CYS A 157 17.72 34.77 -12.38
N LEU A 158 17.37 35.69 -11.47
CA LEU A 158 17.25 37.12 -11.80
C LEU A 158 18.60 37.71 -12.23
N ALA A 159 19.69 37.39 -11.53
CA ALA A 159 21.03 37.81 -11.92
C ALA A 159 21.41 37.28 -13.30
N PHE A 160 21.08 36.03 -13.61
CA PHE A 160 21.33 35.43 -14.93
C PHE A 160 20.52 36.11 -16.04
N VAL A 161 19.24 36.39 -15.82
CA VAL A 161 18.39 37.11 -16.79
C VAL A 161 18.90 38.53 -17.02
N LEU A 162 19.31 39.24 -15.98
CA LEU A 162 19.91 40.57 -16.09
C LEU A 162 21.23 40.53 -16.87
N LEU A 163 22.06 39.51 -16.64
CA LEU A 163 23.31 39.30 -17.36
C LEU A 163 23.06 39.04 -18.84
N LEU A 164 22.09 38.20 -19.18
CA LEU A 164 21.68 37.96 -20.58
C LEU A 164 21.11 39.24 -21.24
N ALA A 165 20.30 40.02 -20.51
CA ALA A 165 19.77 41.29 -21.01
C ALA A 165 20.89 42.32 -21.25
N PHE A 166 21.90 42.37 -20.37
CA PHE A 166 23.06 43.23 -20.51
C PHE A 166 23.92 42.81 -21.71
N LEU A 167 24.18 41.51 -21.89
CA LEU A 167 24.88 40.98 -23.06
C LEU A 167 24.14 41.29 -24.35
N LYS A 168 22.81 41.12 -24.38
CA LYS A 168 21.98 41.47 -25.55
C LYS A 168 22.05 42.97 -25.85
N LYS A 169 21.99 43.84 -24.84
CA LYS A 169 22.11 45.29 -24.99
C LYS A 169 23.51 45.70 -25.49
N SER A 170 24.56 45.09 -24.95
CA SER A 170 25.95 45.34 -25.36
C SER A 170 26.21 44.92 -26.81
N LEU A 171 25.63 43.80 -27.25
CA LEU A 171 25.75 43.34 -28.64
C LEU A 171 25.01 44.26 -29.63
N ASN A 172 23.90 44.87 -29.20
CA ASN A 172 23.10 45.75 -30.06
C ASN A 172 23.65 47.19 -30.13
N LEU A 173 24.59 47.57 -29.25
CA LEU A 173 25.28 48.87 -29.30
C LEU A 173 26.50 48.89 -30.23
N ASN A 174 26.96 47.71 -30.68
CA ASN A 174 28.16 47.55 -31.51
C ASN A 174 27.83 47.31 -32.99
N ARG A 175 26.60 47.59 -33.41
CA ARG A 175 26.07 47.48 -34.76
C ARG A 175 25.43 48.81 -35.15
#